data_AF-A0A8J8BNE7-F1
#
_entry.id   AF-A0A8J8BNE7-F1
#
_cell.length_a   1.000
_cell.length_b   1.000
_cell.length_c   1.000
_cell.angle_alpha   90.00
_cell.angle_beta   90.00
_cell.angle_gamma   90.00
#
_symmetry.space_group_name_H-M   'P 1'
#
loop_
_entity.id
_entity.type
_entity.pdbx_description
1 polymer ?
#
loop_
_entity_poly.entity_id
_entity_poly.type
_entity_poly.pdbx_seq_one_letter_code
_entity_poly.pdbx_strand_id
1 'polypeptide(L)'
;MNQKEALLIEMKVSIQNLLKAAQSIEKFESTVVTGTWTAREILSHVAAWDLFFADMSKRMVKGEPLPEWPDFDEFNKEAVLERKNKTKDQLIEEVRKARDIYVRFIEEQPGELIFNSRGYEFTVGSLAKDIIGHDNHHLKQLTAQ
;
A
#
# COMPACT_ATOMS: atom_id res chain seq x y z
N MET A 1 3.49 -25.22 -0.54
CA MET A 1 3.10 -23.83 -0.27
C MET A 1 1.69 -23.65 -0.78
N ASN A 2 0.75 -23.25 0.07
CA ASN A 2 -0.61 -22.96 -0.36
C ASN A 2 -0.70 -21.58 -1.03
N GLN A 3 -1.83 -21.27 -1.67
CA GLN A 3 -2.00 -20.01 -2.40
C GLN A 3 -1.85 -18.76 -1.50
N LYS A 4 -2.34 -18.82 -0.25
CA LYS A 4 -2.22 -17.70 0.70
C LYS A 4 -0.76 -17.43 1.06
N GLU A 5 0.01 -18.48 1.35
CA GLU A 5 1.44 -18.38 1.64
C GLU A 5 2.22 -17.76 0.48
N ALA A 6 1.91 -18.16 -0.77
CA ALA A 6 2.54 -17.57 -1.95
C ALA A 6 2.25 -16.07 -2.07
N LEU A 7 0.99 -15.66 -1.86
CA LEU A 7 0.59 -14.25 -1.88
C LEU A 7 1.22 -13.44 -0.75
N LEU A 8 1.35 -13.99 0.46
CA LEU A 8 2.04 -13.31 1.58
C LEU A 8 3.51 -13.06 1.28
N ILE A 9 4.19 -14.01 0.64
CA ILE A 9 5.56 -13.83 0.18
C ILE A 9 5.61 -12.72 -0.89
N GLU A 10 4.69 -12.76 -1.85
CA GLU A 10 4.64 -11.76 -2.92
C GLU A 10 4.31 -10.35 -2.40
N MET A 11 3.44 -10.20 -1.42
CA MET A 11 3.17 -8.92 -0.73
C MET A 11 4.44 -8.35 -0.08
N LYS A 12 5.27 -9.21 0.53
CA LYS A 12 6.54 -8.80 1.15
C LYS A 12 7.59 -8.44 0.09
N VAL A 13 7.64 -9.20 -1.02
CA VAL A 13 8.61 -8.97 -2.10
C VAL A 13 8.28 -7.70 -2.88
N SER A 14 7.01 -7.50 -3.24
CA SER A 14 6.54 -6.32 -4.00
C SER A 14 6.85 -5.02 -3.27
N ILE A 15 6.51 -4.90 -1.98
CA ILE A 15 6.84 -3.71 -1.20
C ILE A 15 8.35 -3.51 -1.08
N GLN A 16 9.12 -4.59 -0.88
CA GLN A 16 10.57 -4.50 -0.76
C GLN A 16 11.22 -4.00 -2.05
N ASN A 17 10.70 -4.41 -3.20
CA ASN A 17 11.18 -3.93 -4.49
C ASN A 17 10.86 -2.44 -4.68
N LEU A 18 9.63 -2.01 -4.34
CA LEU A 18 9.25 -0.61 -4.36
C LEU A 18 10.15 0.24 -3.44
N LEU A 19 10.38 -0.20 -2.20
CA LEU A 19 11.23 0.51 -1.24
C LEU A 19 12.70 0.56 -1.67
N LYS A 20 13.23 -0.50 -2.29
CA LYS A 20 14.58 -0.51 -2.87
C LYS A 20 14.71 0.49 -4.02
N ALA A 21 13.72 0.54 -4.91
CA ALA A 21 13.68 1.53 -5.98
C ALA A 21 13.69 2.96 -5.40
N ALA A 22 12.82 3.24 -4.42
CA ALA A 22 12.78 4.52 -3.72
C ALA A 22 14.11 4.88 -3.04
N GLN A 23 14.77 3.92 -2.36
CA GLN A 23 16.05 4.13 -1.70
C GLN A 23 17.14 4.56 -2.69
N SER A 24 17.14 3.97 -3.89
CA SER A 24 18.14 4.21 -4.93
C SER A 24 18.06 5.59 -5.58
N ILE A 25 16.93 6.30 -5.42
CA ILE A 25 16.76 7.66 -5.94
C ILE A 25 17.55 8.65 -5.07
N GLU A 26 18.56 9.29 -5.66
CA GLU A 26 19.44 10.24 -4.97
C GLU A 26 18.67 11.48 -4.53
N LYS A 27 18.02 12.19 -5.46
CA LYS A 27 17.22 13.40 -5.22
C LYS A 27 15.75 13.09 -4.92
N PHE A 28 15.51 12.18 -3.98
CA PHE A 28 14.19 11.60 -3.67
C PHE A 28 13.06 12.61 -3.49
N GLU A 29 13.35 13.77 -2.91
CA GLU A 29 12.36 14.82 -2.64
C GLU A 29 11.95 15.62 -3.89
N SER A 30 12.77 15.60 -4.95
CA SER A 30 12.61 16.46 -6.14
C SER A 30 12.60 15.71 -7.47
N THR A 31 13.03 14.46 -7.52
CA THR A 31 12.91 13.61 -8.71
C THR A 31 11.44 13.33 -8.98
N VAL A 32 10.91 13.95 -10.03
CA VAL A 32 9.59 13.64 -10.59
C VAL A 32 9.65 12.29 -11.29
N VAL A 33 8.76 11.38 -10.92
CA VAL A 33 8.72 9.99 -11.41
C VAL A 33 7.49 9.71 -12.28
N THR A 34 6.43 10.50 -12.13
CA THR A 34 5.23 10.40 -12.97
C THR A 34 4.43 11.69 -12.92
N GLY A 35 3.96 12.19 -14.07
CA GLY A 35 3.22 13.45 -14.13
C GLY A 35 3.96 14.58 -13.41
N THR A 36 3.37 15.10 -12.33
CA THR A 36 3.98 16.12 -11.44
C THR A 36 4.46 15.55 -10.11
N TRP A 37 4.36 14.25 -9.90
CA TRP A 37 4.61 13.58 -8.62
C TRP A 37 6.07 13.20 -8.48
N THR A 38 6.66 13.59 -7.35
CA THR A 38 8.00 13.21 -6.91
C THR A 38 8.01 11.82 -6.27
N ALA A 39 9.20 11.20 -6.19
CA ALA A 39 9.35 9.92 -5.52
C ALA A 39 8.89 9.95 -4.04
N ARG A 40 9.15 11.06 -3.33
CA ARG A 40 8.62 11.30 -1.97
C ARG A 40 7.10 11.33 -1.93
N GLU A 41 6.46 11.98 -2.89
CA GLU A 41 5.00 12.08 -2.93
C GLU A 41 4.36 10.72 -3.21
N ILE A 42 4.94 9.93 -4.12
CA ILE A 42 4.51 8.53 -4.36
C ILE A 42 4.62 7.70 -3.07
N LEU A 43 5.75 7.75 -2.37
CA LEU A 43 5.89 6.99 -1.12
C LEU A 43 4.96 7.49 0.00
N SER A 44 4.65 8.79 0.03
CA SER A 44 3.69 9.36 0.97
C SER A 44 2.28 8.85 0.72
N HIS A 45 1.89 8.77 -0.55
CA HIS A 45 0.65 8.16 -1.00
C HIS A 45 0.58 6.66 -0.65
N VAL A 46 1.64 5.89 -0.93
CA VAL A 46 1.69 4.45 -0.60
C VAL A 46 1.53 4.22 0.91
N ALA A 47 2.22 5.00 1.75
CA ALA A 47 2.09 4.87 3.21
C ALA A 47 0.65 5.08 3.69
N ALA A 48 -0.05 6.08 3.15
CA ALA A 48 -1.42 6.39 3.53
C ALA A 48 -2.41 5.31 3.05
N TRP A 49 -2.27 4.85 1.81
CA TRP A 49 -3.14 3.80 1.26
C TRP A 49 -2.95 2.44 1.92
N ASP A 50 -1.72 2.06 2.29
CA ASP A 50 -1.47 0.83 3.07
C ASP A 50 -2.27 0.81 4.38
N LEU A 51 -2.28 1.94 5.12
CA LEU A 51 -3.04 2.06 6.36
C LEU A 51 -4.55 2.04 6.10
N PHE A 52 -5.02 2.76 5.09
CA PHE A 52 -6.43 2.79 4.72
C PHE A 52 -6.94 1.40 4.32
N PHE A 53 -6.21 0.69 3.45
CA PHE A 53 -6.59 -0.66 3.02
C PHE A 53 -6.54 -1.68 4.16
N ALA A 54 -5.57 -1.56 5.08
CA ALA A 54 -5.52 -2.39 6.27
C ALA A 54 -6.73 -2.16 7.19
N ASP A 55 -7.13 -0.92 7.43
CA ASP A 55 -8.31 -0.58 8.25
C ASP A 55 -9.61 -1.07 7.58
N MET A 56 -9.78 -0.76 6.30
CA MET A 56 -10.92 -1.22 5.49
C MET A 56 -11.07 -2.74 5.53
N SER A 57 -9.97 -3.47 5.32
CA SER A 57 -9.99 -4.94 5.32
C SER A 57 -10.33 -5.52 6.69
N LYS A 58 -9.81 -4.92 7.77
CA LYS A 58 -10.16 -5.32 9.14
C LYS A 58 -11.64 -5.13 9.43
N ARG A 59 -12.22 -3.99 9.04
CA ARG A 59 -13.66 -3.72 9.21
C ARG A 59 -14.51 -4.67 8.37
N MET A 60 -14.10 -4.93 7.13
CA MET A 60 -14.78 -5.88 6.24
C MET A 60 -14.89 -7.27 6.85
N VAL A 61 -13.80 -7.81 7.39
CA VAL A 61 -13.79 -9.14 8.02
C VAL A 61 -14.68 -9.21 9.26
N LYS A 62 -14.80 -8.10 10.00
CA LYS A 62 -15.65 -8.02 11.20
C LYS A 62 -17.12 -7.70 10.90
N GLY A 63 -17.48 -7.41 9.65
CA GLY A 63 -18.81 -6.89 9.31
C GLY A 63 -19.09 -5.52 9.91
N GLU A 64 -18.06 -4.75 10.25
CA GLU A 64 -18.19 -3.39 10.79
C GLU A 64 -18.53 -2.39 9.66
N PRO A 65 -19.17 -1.25 9.98
CA PRO A 65 -19.37 -0.17 9.03
C PRO A 65 -18.04 0.25 8.40
N LEU A 66 -18.03 0.27 7.07
CA LEU A 66 -16.88 0.71 6.29
C LEU A 66 -16.89 2.24 6.19
N PRO A 67 -15.74 2.91 6.29
CA PRO A 67 -15.65 4.32 5.95
C PRO A 67 -16.10 4.54 4.50
N GLU A 68 -16.58 5.74 4.23
CA GLU A 68 -16.76 6.18 2.85
C GLU A 68 -15.41 6.26 2.14
N TRP A 69 -15.43 6.08 0.82
CA TRP A 69 -14.22 6.36 0.05
C TRP A 69 -13.95 7.85 0.17
N PRO A 70 -12.74 8.27 0.55
CA PRO A 70 -12.43 9.69 0.57
C PRO A 70 -12.42 10.22 -0.86
N ASP A 71 -12.46 11.54 -1.01
CA ASP A 71 -12.00 12.15 -2.25
C ASP A 71 -10.52 11.82 -2.44
N PHE A 72 -10.18 11.19 -3.55
CA PHE A 72 -8.82 10.64 -3.74
C PHE A 72 -7.79 11.75 -3.86
N ASP A 73 -8.13 12.87 -4.49
CA ASP A 73 -7.21 13.98 -4.67
C ASP A 73 -6.94 14.70 -3.34
N GLU A 74 -7.98 14.92 -2.54
CA GLU A 74 -7.86 15.48 -1.19
C GLU A 74 -7.05 14.56 -0.26
N PHE A 75 -7.40 13.27 -0.20
CA PHE A 75 -6.68 12.28 0.62
C PHE A 75 -5.19 12.20 0.25
N ASN A 76 -4.90 12.17 -1.05
CA ASN A 76 -3.53 12.14 -1.56
C ASN A 76 -2.75 13.40 -1.19
N LYS A 77 -3.38 14.57 -1.32
CA LYS A 77 -2.79 15.86 -0.96
C LYS A 77 -2.48 15.93 0.54
N GLU A 78 -3.38 15.46 1.38
CA GLU A 78 -3.17 15.37 2.83
C GLU A 78 -2.02 14.42 3.16
N ALA A 79 -2.00 13.22 2.55
CA ALA A 79 -0.94 12.24 2.76
C ALA A 79 0.46 12.81 2.45
N VAL A 80 0.58 13.60 1.38
CA VAL A 80 1.80 14.32 1.01
C VAL A 80 2.13 15.42 2.03
N LEU A 81 1.14 16.22 2.43
CA LEU A 81 1.32 17.34 3.35
C LEU A 81 1.82 16.87 4.74
N GLU A 82 1.24 15.80 5.27
CA GLU A 82 1.62 15.18 6.54
C GLU A 82 3.08 14.71 6.57
N ARG A 83 3.60 14.31 5.41
CA ARG A 83 4.92 13.69 5.26
C ARG A 83 5.95 14.61 4.64
N LYS A 84 5.60 15.87 4.38
CA LYS A 84 6.46 16.82 3.65
C LYS A 84 7.85 17.02 4.28
N ASN A 85 7.96 16.88 5.61
CA ASN A 85 9.19 17.08 6.37
C ASN A 85 9.90 15.77 6.74
N LYS A 86 9.37 14.60 6.35
CA LYS A 86 10.02 13.33 6.63
C LYS A 86 11.19 13.12 5.69
N THR A 87 12.28 12.57 6.23
CA THR A 87 13.41 12.13 5.41
C THR A 87 13.03 10.89 4.60
N LYS A 88 13.77 10.60 3.53
CA LYS A 88 13.64 9.36 2.76
C LYS A 88 13.57 8.12 3.66
N ASP A 89 14.52 7.97 4.58
CA ASP A 89 14.60 6.80 5.46
C ASP A 89 13.41 6.72 6.44
N GLN A 90 12.96 7.86 6.99
CA GLN A 90 11.77 7.89 7.85
C GLN A 90 10.51 7.45 7.10
N LEU A 91 10.37 7.88 5.84
CA LEU A 91 9.21 7.56 5.02
C LEU A 91 9.23 6.09 4.56
N ILE A 92 10.41 5.57 4.18
CA ILE A 92 10.59 4.15 3.86
C ILE A 92 10.23 3.27 5.06
N GLU A 93 10.65 3.66 6.26
CA GLU A 93 10.34 2.92 7.48
C GLU A 93 8.84 2.98 7.84
N GLU A 94 8.19 4.11 7.57
CA GLU A 94 6.74 4.23 7.75
C GLU A 94 5.96 3.32 6.80
N VAL A 95 6.31 3.31 5.51
CA VAL A 95 5.70 2.40 4.54
C VAL A 95 5.90 0.95 4.96
N ARG A 96 7.12 0.58 5.38
CA ARG A 96 7.41 -0.78 5.87
C ARG A 96 6.50 -1.17 7.04
N LYS A 97 6.35 -0.30 8.03
CA LYS A 97 5.47 -0.54 9.19
C LYS A 97 4.01 -0.67 8.79
N ALA A 98 3.54 0.20 7.90
CA ALA A 98 2.18 0.15 7.38
C ALA A 98 1.92 -1.19 6.66
N ARG A 99 2.85 -1.62 5.80
CA ARG A 99 2.75 -2.91 5.12
C ARG A 99 2.79 -4.09 6.08
N ASP A 100 3.67 -4.07 7.07
CA ASP A 100 3.77 -5.14 8.06
C ASP A 100 2.48 -5.32 8.88
N ILE A 101 1.71 -4.24 9.10
CA ILE A 101 0.38 -4.33 9.71
C ILE A 101 -0.56 -5.09 8.78
N TYR A 102 -0.55 -4.77 7.49
CA TYR A 102 -1.48 -5.38 6.53
C TYR A 102 -1.14 -6.84 6.25
N VAL A 103 0.14 -7.15 6.08
CA VAL A 103 0.64 -8.52 5.90
C VAL A 103 0.27 -9.40 7.09
N ARG A 104 0.47 -8.94 8.33
CA ARG A 104 0.06 -9.69 9.54
C ARG A 104 -1.44 -9.93 9.56
N PHE A 105 -2.24 -8.92 9.22
CA PHE A 105 -3.68 -9.08 9.13
C PHE A 105 -4.08 -10.18 8.13
N ILE A 106 -3.51 -10.19 6.92
CA ILE A 106 -3.78 -11.21 5.89
C ILE A 106 -3.31 -12.60 6.34
N GLU A 107 -2.16 -12.67 7.03
CA GLU A 107 -1.61 -13.92 7.56
C GLU A 107 -2.55 -14.59 8.56
N GLU A 108 -3.15 -13.80 9.45
CA GLU A 108 -4.10 -14.24 10.49
C GLU A 108 -5.46 -14.71 9.92
N GLN A 109 -5.82 -14.33 8.69
CA GLN A 109 -7.12 -14.72 8.13
C GLN A 109 -7.14 -16.14 7.55
N PRO A 110 -8.28 -16.87 7.64
CA PRO A 110 -8.47 -18.11 6.88
C PRO A 110 -8.38 -17.85 5.37
N GLY A 111 -7.66 -18.69 4.63
CA GLY A 111 -7.44 -18.46 3.19
C GLY A 111 -8.72 -18.52 2.33
N GLU A 112 -9.73 -19.25 2.78
CA GLU A 112 -11.03 -19.42 2.12
C GLU A 112 -12.07 -18.38 2.54
N LEU A 113 -11.69 -17.38 3.36
CA LEU A 113 -12.63 -16.39 3.86
C LEU A 113 -13.12 -15.50 2.69
N ILE A 114 -14.44 -15.46 2.54
CA ILE A 114 -15.17 -14.59 1.62
C ILE A 114 -15.93 -13.58 2.45
N PHE A 115 -15.88 -12.31 2.04
CA PHE A 115 -16.62 -11.23 2.67
C PHE A 115 -17.32 -10.40 1.60
N ASN A 116 -18.51 -9.91 1.96
CA ASN A 116 -19.34 -9.09 1.10
C ASN A 116 -19.25 -7.64 1.56
N SER A 117 -18.98 -6.74 0.61
CA SER A 117 -18.91 -5.31 0.87
C SER A 117 -19.51 -4.56 -0.32
N ARG A 118 -20.53 -3.73 -0.04
CA ARG A 118 -21.21 -2.88 -1.05
C ARG A 118 -21.66 -3.66 -2.32
N GLY A 119 -22.06 -4.92 -2.16
CA GLY A 119 -22.49 -5.78 -3.27
C GLY A 119 -21.36 -6.47 -4.03
N TYR A 120 -20.11 -6.35 -3.57
CA TYR A 120 -18.95 -7.03 -4.11
C TYR A 120 -18.42 -8.08 -3.14
N GLU A 121 -18.08 -9.25 -3.68
CA GLU A 121 -17.38 -10.30 -2.96
C GLU A 121 -15.88 -10.07 -3.02
N PHE A 122 -15.24 -10.20 -1.87
CA PHE A 122 -13.80 -10.12 -1.71
C PHE A 122 -13.29 -11.37 -1.01
N THR A 123 -12.04 -11.71 -1.27
CA THR A 123 -11.33 -12.81 -0.63
C THR A 123 -10.04 -12.30 -0.03
N VAL A 124 -9.48 -13.03 0.93
CA VAL A 124 -8.13 -12.76 1.44
C VAL A 124 -7.11 -12.71 0.29
N GLY A 125 -7.29 -13.56 -0.72
CA GLY A 125 -6.45 -13.58 -1.91
C GLY A 125 -6.61 -12.35 -2.80
N SER A 126 -7.81 -11.78 -2.95
CA SER A 126 -8.00 -10.57 -3.75
C SER A 126 -7.40 -9.35 -3.06
N LEU A 127 -7.57 -9.20 -1.75
CA LEU A 127 -6.94 -8.12 -0.97
C LEU A 127 -5.41 -8.10 -1.12
N ALA A 128 -4.78 -9.28 -1.06
CA ALA A 128 -3.35 -9.42 -1.27
C ALA A 128 -2.95 -9.03 -2.69
N LYS A 129 -3.71 -9.47 -3.70
CA LYS A 129 -3.44 -9.15 -5.11
C LYS A 129 -3.58 -7.65 -5.40
N ASP A 130 -4.57 -6.98 -4.81
CA ASP A 130 -4.79 -5.56 -5.01
C ASP A 130 -3.60 -4.74 -4.52
N ILE A 131 -3.08 -5.07 -3.32
CA ILE A 131 -1.92 -4.35 -2.78
C ILE A 131 -0.61 -4.67 -3.52
N ILE A 132 -0.43 -5.92 -3.97
CA ILE A 132 0.69 -6.31 -4.85
C ILE A 132 0.62 -5.52 -6.17
N GLY A 133 -0.58 -5.40 -6.75
CA GLY A 133 -0.80 -4.65 -7.98
C GLY A 133 -0.47 -3.16 -7.82
N HIS A 134 -0.87 -2.57 -6.69
CA HIS A 134 -0.57 -1.18 -6.34
C HIS A 134 0.94 -0.94 -6.23
N ASP A 135 1.67 -1.81 -5.52
CA ASP A 135 3.13 -1.73 -5.43
C ASP A 135 3.80 -1.82 -6.79
N ASN A 136 3.40 -2.80 -7.60
CA ASN A 136 3.98 -3.02 -8.92
C ASN A 136 3.70 -1.86 -9.88
N HIS A 137 2.54 -1.21 -9.75
CA HIS A 137 2.21 0.00 -10.49
C HIS A 137 3.18 1.14 -10.15
N HIS A 138 3.38 1.43 -8.86
CA HIS A 138 4.27 2.50 -8.42
C HIS A 138 5.75 2.15 -8.61
N LEU A 139 6.13 0.88 -8.53
CA LEU A 139 7.48 0.42 -8.82
C LEU A 139 7.86 0.79 -10.25
N LYS A 140 6.97 0.53 -11.22
CA LYS A 140 7.17 0.93 -12.62
C LYS A 140 7.40 2.43 -12.74
N GLN A 141 6.63 3.25 -12.03
CA GLN A 141 6.82 4.71 -12.04
C GLN A 141 8.18 5.13 -11.48
N LEU A 142 8.61 4.55 -10.35
CA LEU A 142 9.91 4.87 -9.75
C LEU A 142 11.10 4.45 -10.63
N THR A 143 10.95 3.38 -11.41
CA THR A 143 12.02 2.80 -12.23
C THR A 143 12.00 3.22 -13.70
N ALA A 144 11.00 3.97 -14.16
CA ALA A 144 10.84 4.37 -15.58
C ALA A 144 11.81 5.49 -16.02
N GLN A 145 12.98 5.61 -15.39
CA GLN A 145 13.99 6.63 -15.68
C GLN A 145 14.92 6.20 -16.81
#